data_AF-A0A939XL63-F1
#
_entry.id   AF-A0A939XL63-F1
#
_cell.length_a   1.000
_cell.length_b   1.000
_cell.length_c   1.000
_cell.angle_alpha   90.00
_cell.angle_beta   90.00
_cell.angle_gamma   90.00
#
_symmetry.space_group_name_H-M   'P 1'
#
loop_
_entity.id
_entity.type
_entity.pdbx_description
1 polymer ?
#
loop_
_entity_poly.entity_id
_entity_poly.type
_entity_poly.pdbx_seq_one_letter_code
_entity_poly.pdbx_strand_id
1 'polypeptide(L)'
;VKSTSLEQKGLIRLLLAAFMVFFLVSCSSKTSSQATQSIDGRYVYQDAVSRSVITISGDHWSMKTQFGAPGYYGNDAKYDSGSVQGNTLYYTASIPYGKVSGRTVTIGSRRYHKE
;
A
#
# COMPACT_ATOMS: atom_id res chain seq x y z
N VAL A 1 56.28 -33.97 23.25
CA VAL A 1 54.96 -33.88 22.58
C VAL A 1 53.88 -33.76 23.65
N LYS A 2 53.31 -32.57 23.88
CA LYS A 2 51.97 -32.29 24.48
C LYS A 2 51.93 -30.88 25.10
N SER A 3 51.69 -29.86 24.27
CA SER A 3 51.35 -28.51 24.76
C SER A 3 50.40 -27.73 23.84
N THR A 4 49.54 -28.41 23.06
CA THR A 4 48.64 -27.74 22.11
C THR A 4 47.14 -27.91 22.43
N SER A 5 46.79 -28.69 23.46
CA SER A 5 45.40 -29.09 23.71
C SER A 5 44.55 -28.09 24.52
N LEU A 6 45.16 -27.12 25.22
CA LEU A 6 44.44 -26.20 26.11
C LEU A 6 44.06 -24.88 25.43
N GLU A 7 44.97 -24.31 24.62
CA GLU A 7 44.77 -23.07 23.86
C GLU A 7 43.63 -23.18 22.83
N GLN A 8 43.55 -24.32 22.13
CA GLN A 8 42.56 -24.54 21.06
C GLN A 8 41.11 -24.61 21.59
N LYS A 9 40.90 -25.05 22.85
CA LYS A 9 39.57 -25.15 23.46
C LYS A 9 39.01 -23.78 23.88
N GLY A 10 39.87 -22.84 24.26
CA GLY A 10 39.46 -21.47 24.60
C GLY A 10 38.96 -20.69 23.39
N LEU A 11 39.67 -20.83 22.26
CA LEU A 11 39.37 -20.13 21.02
C LEU A 11 38.02 -20.59 20.40
N ILE A 12 37.72 -21.88 20.49
CA ILE A 12 36.43 -22.45 20.06
C ILE A 12 35.27 -21.91 20.90
N ARG A 13 35.44 -21.78 22.23
CA ARG A 13 34.40 -21.22 23.11
C ARG A 13 34.13 -19.74 22.83
N LEU A 14 35.17 -18.98 22.50
CA LEU A 14 35.05 -17.56 22.13
C LEU A 14 34.29 -17.39 20.80
N LEU A 15 34.60 -18.23 19.81
CA LEU A 15 33.92 -18.25 18.51
C LEU A 15 32.43 -18.63 18.63
N LEU A 16 32.09 -19.62 19.46
CA LEU A 16 30.68 -19.98 19.69
C LEU A 16 29.90 -18.85 20.39
N ALA A 17 30.51 -18.17 21.36
CA ALA A 17 29.86 -17.06 22.06
C ALA A 17 29.61 -15.87 21.11
N ALA A 18 30.58 -15.53 20.26
CA ALA A 18 30.42 -14.49 19.24
C ALA A 18 29.33 -14.85 18.22
N PHE A 19 29.25 -16.12 17.79
CA PHE A 19 28.19 -16.59 16.89
C PHE A 19 26.80 -16.51 17.53
N MET A 20 26.66 -16.85 18.82
CA MET A 20 25.38 -16.72 19.53
C MET A 20 24.95 -15.27 19.71
N VAL A 21 25.88 -14.34 19.97
CA VAL A 21 25.58 -12.90 20.05
C VAL A 21 25.14 -12.37 18.67
N PHE A 22 25.79 -12.80 17.59
CA PHE A 22 25.39 -12.39 16.23
C PHE A 22 24.00 -12.91 15.86
N PHE A 23 23.67 -14.16 16.24
CA PHE A 23 22.35 -14.75 15.97
C PHE A 23 21.20 -14.05 16.72
N LEU A 24 21.47 -13.54 17.92
CA LEU A 24 20.48 -12.83 18.74
C LEU A 24 20.19 -11.41 18.23
N VAL A 25 21.16 -10.74 17.59
CA VAL A 25 20.95 -9.41 16.99
C VAL A 25 20.15 -9.51 15.67
N SER A 26 20.23 -10.61 14.94
CA SER A 26 19.52 -10.80 13.67
C SER A 26 18.02 -11.10 13.76
N CYS A 27 17.47 -11.35 14.97
CA CYS A 27 16.03 -11.61 15.14
C CYS A 27 15.19 -10.38 15.53
N SER A 28 15.79 -9.19 15.63
CA SER A 28 15.06 -7.97 16.05
C SER A 28 14.47 -7.15 14.89
N SER A 29 14.35 -7.74 13.69
CA SER A 29 13.46 -7.19 12.66
C SER A 29 12.03 -7.57 13.02
N LYS A 30 11.42 -6.84 13.96
CA LYS A 30 9.96 -6.79 14.07
C LYS A 30 9.43 -6.25 12.75
N THR A 31 9.19 -7.15 11.79
CA THR A 31 8.33 -6.88 10.66
C THR A 31 6.97 -6.64 11.25
N SER A 32 6.70 -5.38 11.58
CA SER A 32 5.36 -4.87 11.84
C SER A 32 4.56 -5.20 10.58
N SER A 33 3.95 -6.38 10.57
CA SER A 33 2.83 -6.68 9.69
C SER A 33 1.71 -5.77 10.15
N GLN A 34 1.79 -4.49 9.77
CA GLN A 34 0.61 -3.66 9.69
C GLN A 34 -0.25 -4.39 8.67
N ALA A 35 -1.30 -5.05 9.16
CA ALA A 35 -2.37 -5.53 8.31
C ALA A 35 -2.71 -4.36 7.38
N THR A 36 -2.35 -4.49 6.11
CA THR A 36 -2.60 -3.44 5.13
C THR A 36 -4.11 -3.36 5.06
N GLN A 37 -4.69 -2.34 5.70
CA GLN A 37 -6.13 -2.15 5.67
C GLN A 37 -6.54 -2.13 4.20
N SER A 38 -7.46 -3.01 3.84
CA SER A 38 -7.93 -3.08 2.47
C SER A 38 -8.47 -1.71 2.05
N ILE A 39 -7.98 -1.26 0.90
CA ILE A 39 -8.42 -0.04 0.22
C ILE A 39 -9.62 -0.31 -0.69
N ASP A 40 -10.13 -1.54 -0.72
CA ASP A 40 -11.31 -1.90 -1.51
C ASP A 40 -12.54 -1.14 -1.03
N GLY A 41 -13.36 -0.71 -1.97
CA GLY A 41 -14.62 -0.06 -1.68
C GLY A 41 -14.96 1.03 -2.67
N ARG A 42 -16.03 1.76 -2.34
CA ARG A 42 -16.60 2.80 -3.18
C ARG A 42 -16.29 4.17 -2.59
N TYR A 43 -15.68 5.03 -3.39
CA TYR A 43 -15.26 6.37 -3.02
C TYR A 43 -16.00 7.38 -3.87
N VAL A 44 -16.63 8.38 -3.23
CA VAL A 44 -17.50 9.32 -3.92
C VAL A 44 -17.01 10.75 -3.75
N TYR A 45 -17.04 11.48 -4.85
CA TYR A 45 -16.90 12.93 -4.91
C TYR A 45 -18.15 13.49 -5.57
N GLN A 46 -18.69 14.56 -5.01
CA GLN A 46 -19.85 15.25 -5.57
C GLN A 46 -19.69 16.76 -5.38
N ASP A 47 -19.92 17.50 -6.44
CA ASP A 47 -20.03 18.96 -6.43
C ASP A 47 -21.33 19.40 -7.12
N ALA A 48 -21.45 20.69 -7.40
CA ALA A 48 -22.64 21.28 -8.00
C ALA A 48 -22.85 20.91 -9.49
N VAL A 49 -21.87 20.32 -10.16
CA VAL A 49 -21.94 20.07 -11.62
C VAL A 49 -21.52 18.65 -12.00
N SER A 50 -21.08 17.85 -11.05
CA SER A 50 -20.60 16.50 -11.30
C SER A 50 -20.73 15.60 -10.07
N ARG A 51 -20.93 14.31 -10.35
CA ARG A 51 -20.78 13.23 -9.38
C ARG A 51 -19.85 12.19 -9.96
N SER A 52 -18.80 11.88 -9.21
CA SER A 52 -17.80 10.89 -9.59
C SER A 52 -17.73 9.79 -8.54
N VAL A 53 -17.78 8.54 -8.99
CA VAL A 53 -17.70 7.35 -8.14
C VAL A 53 -16.53 6.50 -8.61
N ILE A 54 -15.61 6.21 -7.69
CA ILE A 54 -14.48 5.29 -7.89
C ILE A 54 -14.78 4.01 -7.12
N THR A 55 -14.61 2.87 -7.76
CA THR A 55 -14.69 1.56 -7.13
C THR A 55 -13.31 0.91 -7.19
N ILE A 56 -12.77 0.54 -6.04
CA ILE A 56 -11.51 -0.20 -5.90
C ILE A 56 -11.85 -1.63 -5.47
N SER A 57 -11.26 -2.62 -6.16
CA SER A 57 -11.42 -4.04 -5.85
C SER A 57 -10.13 -4.78 -6.21
N GLY A 58 -9.40 -5.21 -5.19
CA GLY A 58 -8.11 -5.88 -5.34
C GLY A 58 -7.08 -4.96 -6.00
N ASP A 59 -6.52 -5.41 -7.12
CA ASP A 59 -5.52 -4.72 -7.92
C ASP A 59 -6.12 -3.88 -9.07
N HIS A 60 -7.44 -3.64 -9.05
CA HIS A 60 -8.14 -2.89 -10.09
C HIS A 60 -9.01 -1.76 -9.53
N TRP A 61 -9.20 -0.72 -10.35
CA TRP A 61 -10.18 0.33 -10.08
C TRP A 61 -10.98 0.71 -11.33
N SER A 62 -12.19 1.21 -11.10
CA SER A 62 -13.04 1.82 -12.12
C SER A 62 -13.64 3.12 -11.61
N MET A 63 -13.96 4.04 -12.52
CA MET A 63 -14.58 5.32 -12.22
C MET A 63 -15.69 5.63 -13.21
N LYS A 64 -16.79 6.16 -12.68
CA LYS A 64 -17.85 6.80 -13.46
C LYS A 64 -17.98 8.25 -13.02
N THR A 65 -17.90 9.18 -13.96
CA THR A 65 -18.23 10.59 -13.74
C THR A 65 -19.47 10.94 -14.52
N GLN A 66 -20.50 11.41 -13.83
CA GLN A 66 -21.71 11.98 -14.42
C GLN A 66 -21.66 13.50 -14.31
N PHE A 67 -21.99 14.19 -15.39
CA PHE A 67 -22.03 15.64 -15.45
C PHE A 67 -23.48 16.14 -15.44
N GLY A 68 -23.72 17.27 -14.78
CA GLY A 68 -25.04 17.90 -14.67
C GLY A 68 -25.29 18.48 -13.28
N ALA A 69 -26.30 19.35 -13.17
CA ALA A 69 -26.72 19.91 -11.89
C ALA A 69 -27.25 18.80 -10.97
N PRO A 70 -27.21 18.96 -9.62
CA PRO A 70 -27.71 17.94 -8.71
C PRO A 70 -29.21 17.74 -8.95
N GLY A 71 -29.60 16.51 -9.29
CA GLY A 71 -30.98 16.17 -9.68
C GLY A 71 -31.23 16.16 -11.19
N TYR A 72 -30.30 16.66 -12.01
CA TYR A 72 -30.35 16.68 -13.47
C TYR A 72 -29.01 16.23 -14.06
N TYR A 73 -28.50 15.08 -13.61
CA TYR A 73 -27.35 14.47 -14.26
C TYR A 73 -27.75 14.03 -15.66
N GLY A 74 -27.07 14.58 -16.67
CA GLY A 74 -27.32 14.25 -18.06
C GLY A 74 -26.88 12.83 -18.41
N ASN A 75 -27.12 12.45 -19.66
CA ASN A 75 -26.62 11.19 -20.22
C ASN A 75 -25.10 11.20 -20.46
N ASP A 76 -24.44 12.35 -20.27
CA ASP A 76 -22.99 12.50 -20.43
C ASP A 76 -22.28 11.87 -19.23
N ALA A 77 -21.73 10.68 -19.46
CA ALA A 77 -20.90 9.97 -18.51
C ALA A 77 -19.52 9.68 -19.09
N LYS A 78 -18.48 9.93 -18.29
CA LYS A 78 -17.11 9.50 -18.56
C LYS A 78 -16.78 8.28 -17.72
N TYR A 79 -16.14 7.30 -18.33
CA TYR A 79 -15.67 6.09 -17.68
C TYR A 79 -14.14 6.04 -17.77
N ASP A 80 -13.51 5.72 -16.65
CA ASP A 80 -12.06 5.52 -16.56
C ASP A 80 -11.81 4.25 -15.73
N SER A 81 -10.68 3.58 -15.94
CA SER A 81 -10.30 2.38 -15.19
C SER A 81 -8.79 2.18 -15.21
N GLY A 82 -8.30 1.31 -14.34
CA GLY A 82 -6.92 0.86 -14.41
C GLY A 82 -6.54 -0.06 -13.25
N SER A 83 -5.25 -0.02 -12.89
CA SER A 83 -4.67 -0.90 -11.88
C SER A 83 -4.37 -0.18 -10.57
N VAL A 84 -4.24 -0.94 -9.49
CA VAL A 84 -3.89 -0.47 -8.16
C VAL A 84 -2.59 -1.16 -7.74
N GLN A 85 -1.64 -0.36 -7.26
CA GLN A 85 -0.38 -0.87 -6.70
C GLN A 85 -0.15 -0.20 -5.35
N GLY A 86 -0.23 -1.00 -4.28
CA GLY A 86 -0.25 -0.48 -2.92
C GLY A 86 -1.42 0.50 -2.74
N ASN A 87 -1.11 1.76 -2.44
CA ASN A 87 -2.11 2.81 -2.26
C ASN A 87 -2.22 3.77 -3.46
N THR A 88 -1.69 3.41 -4.63
CA THR A 88 -1.70 4.28 -5.81
C THR A 88 -2.55 3.67 -6.91
N LEU A 89 -3.42 4.49 -7.51
CA LEU A 89 -4.24 4.17 -8.67
C LEU A 89 -3.47 4.59 -9.91
N TYR A 90 -3.50 3.75 -10.94
CA TYR A 90 -2.78 3.93 -12.19
C TYR A 90 -3.73 3.79 -13.38
N TYR A 91 -3.64 4.68 -14.38
CA TYR A 91 -4.45 4.59 -15.61
C TYR A 91 -3.93 3.48 -16.54
N THR A 92 -2.61 3.43 -16.67
CA THR A 92 -1.83 2.33 -17.24
C THR A 92 -0.72 2.01 -16.25
N ALA A 93 -0.02 0.87 -16.41
CA ALA A 93 1.01 0.43 -15.46
C ALA A 93 2.07 1.47 -15.07
N SER A 94 2.27 2.55 -15.85
CA SER A 94 3.25 3.60 -15.61
C SER A 94 2.67 4.99 -15.30
N ILE A 95 1.37 5.24 -15.47
CA ILE A 95 0.78 6.58 -15.35
C ILE A 95 -0.04 6.68 -14.06
N PRO A 96 0.44 7.38 -13.02
CA PRO A 96 -0.30 7.56 -11.78
C PRO A 96 -1.53 8.41 -12.03
N TYR A 97 -2.65 7.99 -11.44
CA TYR A 97 -3.95 8.63 -11.56
C TYR A 97 -4.40 9.25 -10.23
N GLY A 98 -4.21 8.53 -9.12
CA GLY A 98 -4.63 8.99 -7.80
C GLY A 98 -3.97 8.21 -6.67
N LYS A 99 -4.21 8.63 -5.43
CA LYS A 99 -3.65 8.00 -4.23
C LYS A 99 -4.69 7.80 -3.14
N VAL A 100 -4.70 6.63 -2.53
CA VAL A 100 -5.50 6.29 -1.35
C VAL A 100 -4.74 6.67 -0.09
N SER A 101 -5.44 7.29 0.86
CA SER A 101 -4.97 7.51 2.22
C SER A 101 -6.15 7.29 3.18
N GLY A 102 -6.15 6.14 3.85
CA GLY A 102 -7.26 5.71 4.71
C GLY A 102 -8.59 5.63 3.94
N ARG A 103 -9.59 6.41 4.36
CA ARG A 103 -10.92 6.48 3.74
C ARG A 103 -11.03 7.49 2.59
N THR A 104 -9.91 7.99 2.07
CA THR A 104 -9.92 9.04 1.05
C THR A 104 -9.09 8.65 -0.17
N VAL A 105 -9.61 8.89 -1.38
CA VAL A 105 -8.84 8.88 -2.64
C VAL A 105 -8.64 10.31 -3.11
N THR A 106 -7.41 10.69 -3.43
CA THR A 106 -7.07 12.01 -4.00
C THR A 106 -6.70 11.87 -5.47
N ILE A 107 -7.35 12.64 -6.34
CA ILE A 107 -7.04 12.78 -7.78
C ILE A 107 -7.02 14.26 -8.11
N GLY A 108 -5.86 14.79 -8.52
CA GLY A 108 -5.69 16.23 -8.66
C GLY A 108 -6.06 16.97 -7.37
N SER A 109 -6.96 17.95 -7.46
CA SER A 109 -7.51 18.69 -6.32
C SER A 109 -8.73 18.03 -5.66
N ARG A 110 -9.28 16.96 -6.24
CA ARG A 110 -10.51 16.31 -5.77
C ARG A 110 -10.22 15.26 -4.71
N ARG A 111 -11.07 15.20 -3.69
CA ARG A 111 -11.03 14.22 -2.60
C ARG A 111 -12.32 13.41 -2.59
N TYR A 112 -12.19 12.11 -2.76
CA TYR A 112 -13.29 11.17 -2.75
C TYR A 112 -13.33 10.45 -1.41
N HIS A 113 -14.50 10.33 -0.82
CA HIS A 113 -14.67 9.73 0.50
C HIS A 113 -15.30 8.35 0.38
N LYS A 114 -14.74 7.37 1.11
CA LYS A 114 -15.25 6.01 1.17
C LYS A 114 -16.64 6.00 1.82
N GLU A 115 -17.63 5.48 1.12
CA GLU A 115 -18.97 5.22 1.66
C GLU A 115 -18.98 4.03 2.64
#